data_AF-A0A562IU76-F1
#
_entry.id   AF-A0A562IU76-F1
#
_cell.length_a   1.000
_cell.length_b   1.000
_cell.length_c   1.000
_cell.angle_alpha   90.00
_cell.angle_beta   90.00
_cell.angle_gamma   90.00
#
_symmetry.space_group_name_H-M   'P 1'
#
loop_
_entity.id
_entity.type
_entity.pdbx_description
1 polymer ?
#
loop_
_entity_poly.entity_id
_entity_poly.type
_entity_poly.pdbx_seq_one_letter_code
_entity_poly.pdbx_strand_id
1 'polypeptide(L)' 'MGRGRAKAKQTRVARELKYSSPNTDLTALQRELAGQPSSFPSRGPKDDDDDEDEGYADRWASDDEDDDWAASR' A
#
# COMPACT_ATOMS: atom_id res chain seq x y z
N MET A 1 -31.33 -8.22 24.19
CA MET A 1 -31.07 -9.46 23.41
C MET A 1 -30.84 -9.25 21.90
N GLY A 2 -30.33 -8.11 21.43
CA GLY A 2 -30.16 -7.85 19.97
C GLY A 2 -28.72 -7.67 19.46
N ARG A 3 -27.73 -7.51 20.35
CA ARG A 3 -26.37 -7.09 19.96
C ARG A 3 -25.56 -8.20 19.24
N GLY A 4 -25.77 -9.48 19.58
CA GLY A 4 -25.01 -10.58 18.98
C GLY A 4 -25.25 -10.74 17.47
N ARG A 5 -26.49 -10.57 17.02
CA ARG A 5 -26.86 -10.66 15.59
C ARG A 5 -26.31 -9.48 14.80
N ALA A 6 -26.36 -8.27 15.36
CA ALA A 6 -25.78 -7.08 14.74
C ALA A 6 -24.25 -7.22 14.62
N LYS A 7 -23.57 -7.65 15.69
CA LYS A 7 -22.11 -7.88 15.68
C LYS A 7 -21.69 -8.93 14.64
N ALA A 8 -22.44 -10.03 14.53
CA ALA A 8 -22.19 -11.06 13.53
C ALA A 8 -22.36 -10.52 12.09
N LYS A 9 -23.43 -9.76 11.82
CA LYS A 9 -23.63 -9.11 10.52
C LYS A 9 -22.50 -8.14 10.18
N GLN A 10 -22.11 -7.29 11.12
CA GLN A 10 -21.03 -6.33 10.92
C GLN A 10 -19.68 -7.02 10.66
N THR A 11 -19.37 -8.09 11.38
CA THR A 11 -18.13 -8.85 11.16
C THR A 11 -18.09 -9.49 9.78
N ARG A 12 -19.23 -10.02 9.30
CA ARG A 12 -19.35 -10.59 7.96
C ARG A 12 -19.14 -9.52 6.88
N VAL A 13 -19.80 -8.37 7.00
CA VAL A 13 -19.64 -7.24 6.07
C VAL A 13 -18.21 -6.71 6.08
N ALA A 14 -17.60 -6.54 7.26
CA ALA A 14 -16.22 -6.08 7.35
C ALA A 14 -15.23 -7.06 6.71
N ARG A 15 -15.45 -8.37 6.87
CA ARG A 15 -14.63 -9.40 6.20
C ARG A 15 -14.82 -9.36 4.69
N GLU A 16 -16.05 -9.23 4.22
CA GLU A 16 -16.34 -9.07 2.80
C GLU A 16 -15.65 -7.83 2.23
N LEU A 17 -15.71 -6.68 2.91
CA LEU A 17 -15.00 -5.47 2.48
C LEU A 17 -13.48 -5.62 2.51
N LYS A 18 -12.92 -6.27 3.53
CA LYS A 18 -11.47 -6.44 3.68
C LYS A 18 -10.88 -7.39 2.64
N TYR A 19 -11.62 -8.43 2.26
CA TYR A 19 -11.13 -9.51 1.39
C TYR A 19 -11.83 -9.56 0.03
N SER A 20 -12.74 -8.63 -0.27
CA SER A 20 -13.26 -8.42 -1.61
C SER A 20 -12.17 -7.75 -2.44
N SER A 21 -11.61 -8.49 -3.39
CA SER A 21 -10.87 -7.87 -4.47
C SER A 21 -11.90 -7.27 -5.44
N PRO A 22 -11.84 -5.97 -5.73
CA PRO A 22 -12.63 -5.40 -6.80
C PRO A 22 -12.32 -6.16 -8.10
N ASN A 23 -13.35 -6.57 -8.84
CA ASN A 23 -13.17 -7.04 -10.21
C ASN A 23 -12.94 -5.79 -11.06
N THR A 24 -11.67 -5.42 -11.24
CA THR A 24 -11.29 -4.33 -12.13
C THR A 24 -11.29 -4.84 -13.57
N ASP A 25 -11.95 -4.10 -14.46
CA ASP A 25 -11.86 -4.38 -15.89
C ASP A 25 -10.48 -3.91 -16.40
N LEU A 26 -9.55 -4.85 -16.46
CA LEU A 26 -8.18 -4.61 -16.93
C LEU A 26 -8.16 -4.13 -18.39
N THR A 27 -9.15 -4.49 -19.20
CA THR A 27 -9.22 -4.10 -20.62
C THR A 27 -9.59 -2.63 -20.78
N ALA A 28 -10.47 -2.12 -19.91
CA ALA A 28 -10.81 -0.70 -19.86
C ALA A 28 -9.61 0.13 -19.38
N LEU A 29 -8.92 -0.32 -18.33
CA LEU A 29 -7.72 0.34 -17.79
C LEU A 29 -6.59 0.43 -18.82
N GLN A 30 -6.33 -0.66 -19.56
CA GLN A 30 -5.32 -0.67 -20.62
C GLN A 30 -5.64 0.32 -21.74
N ARG A 31 -6.92 0.43 -22.11
CA ARG A 31 -7.36 1.38 -23.15
C ARG A 31 -7.16 2.83 -22.71
N GLU A 32 -7.43 3.15 -21.45
CA GLU A 32 -7.19 4.47 -20.88
C GLU A 32 -5.70 4.81 -20.85
N LEU A 33 -4.86 3.88 -20.38
CA LEU A 33 -3.41 4.06 -20.30
C LEU A 33 -2.76 4.19 -21.69
N ALA A 34 -3.23 3.44 -22.68
CA ALA A 34 -2.72 3.51 -24.05
C ALA A 34 -3.21 4.76 -24.82
N GLY A 35 -4.36 5.33 -24.41
CA GLY A 35 -5.00 6.45 -25.09
C GLY A 35 -4.60 7.83 -24.56
N GLN A 36 -4.08 7.93 -23.33
CA GLN A 36 -3.55 9.19 -22.81
C GLN A 36 -2.05 9.32 -23.08
N PRO A 37 -1.57 10.40 -23.74
CA PRO A 37 -0.18 10.79 -23.56
C PRO A 37 0.03 11.02 -22.06
N SER A 38 1.09 10.43 -21.49
CA SER A 38 1.46 10.61 -20.09
C SER A 38 1.62 12.11 -19.80
N SER A 39 0.57 12.74 -19.27
CA SER A 39 0.59 14.16 -18.92
C SER A 39 1.30 14.41 -17.59
N PHE A 40 1.79 13.34 -16.95
CA PHE A 40 2.74 13.48 -15.86
C PHE A 40 4.01 14.12 -16.43
N PRO A 41 4.50 15.21 -15.82
CA PRO A 41 5.83 15.67 -16.16
C PRO A 41 6.76 14.49 -15.89
N SER A 42 7.39 13.98 -16.95
CA SER A 42 8.58 13.14 -16.81
C SER A 42 9.49 13.96 -15.90
N ARG A 43 9.66 13.51 -14.65
CA ARG A 43 10.70 14.06 -13.80
C ARG A 43 11.97 13.70 -14.56
N GLY A 44 12.53 14.69 -15.28
CA GLY A 44 13.86 14.57 -15.86
C GLY A 44 14.82 14.09 -14.78
N PRO A 45 15.98 13.50 -15.15
CA PRO A 45 16.95 13.03 -14.18
C PRO A 45 17.14 14.14 -13.16
N LYS A 46 16.65 13.92 -11.93
CA LYS A 46 16.98 14.77 -10.82
C LYS A 46 18.46 14.53 -10.66
N ASP A 47 19.27 15.58 -10.70
CA ASP A 47 20.54 15.53 -10.01
C ASP A 47 20.18 15.16 -8.56
N ASP A 48 20.36 13.90 -8.20
CA ASP A 48 20.28 13.41 -6.82
C ASP A 48 21.42 14.11 -6.09
N ASP A 49 21.13 15.26 -5.49
CA ASP A 49 21.84 15.67 -4.30
C ASP A 49 21.56 14.56 -3.26
N ASP A 50 22.57 13.74 -3.04
CA ASP A 50 22.71 12.51 -2.23
C ASP A 50 22.30 12.66 -0.74
N ASP A 51 21.67 13.78 -0.37
CA ASP A 51 21.39 14.16 1.02
C ASP A 51 19.98 13.74 1.49
N GLU A 52 19.03 13.44 0.58
CA GLU A 52 17.66 13.05 0.95
C GLU A 52 17.49 11.55 1.26
N ASP A 53 18.40 10.68 0.80
CA ASP A 53 18.31 9.23 1.00
C ASP A 53 18.86 8.78 2.36
N GLU A 54 19.86 9.49 2.92
CA GLU A 54 20.47 9.14 4.21
C GLU A 54 19.47 9.15 5.37
N GLY A 55 18.58 10.15 5.41
CA GLY A 55 17.57 10.26 6.47
C GLY A 55 16.44 9.23 6.36
N TYR A 56 16.19 8.68 5.17
CA TYR A 56 15.24 7.59 4.99
C TYR A 56 15.89 6.26 5.36
N ALA A 57 17.12 6.03 4.91
CA ALA A 57 17.89 4.83 5.24
C ALA A 57 18.10 4.68 6.76
N ASP A 58 18.52 5.73 7.46
CA ASP A 58 18.74 5.73 8.92
C ASP A 58 17.44 5.41 9.70
N ARG A 59 16.31 5.97 9.26
CA ARG A 59 15.00 5.75 9.88
C ARG A 59 14.49 4.30 9.77
N TRP A 60 14.91 3.56 8.73
CA TRP A 60 14.56 2.16 8.56
C TRP A 60 15.64 1.21 9.06
N ALA A 61 16.91 1.64 9.08
CA ALA A 61 18.02 0.88 9.67
C ALA A 61 17.84 0.71 11.19
N SER A 62 17.37 1.75 11.88
CA SER A 62 17.07 1.68 13.32
C SER A 62 15.93 0.70 13.68
N ASP A 63 15.04 0.34 12.75
CA ASP A 63 13.94 -0.61 12.99
C ASP A 63 14.43 -2.08 12.91
N ASP A 64 15.50 -2.33 12.14
CA ASP A 64 16.15 -3.65 12.00
C ASP A 64 17.05 -3.96 13.22
N GLU A 65 17.55 -2.92 13.90
CA GLU A 65 18.42 -3.06 15.09
C GLU A 65 17.65 -3.40 16.38
N ASP A 66 16.34 -3.12 16.44
CA ASP A 66 15.46 -3.41 17.59
C ASP A 66 14.71 -4.76 17.47
N ASP A 67 15.04 -5.60 16.48
CA ASP A 67 14.44 -6.93 16.24
C ASP A 67 15.02 -8.04 17.16
N ASP A 68 15.31 -7.71 18.42
CA ASP A 68 15.79 -8.64 19.49
C ASP A 68 14.78 -9.78 19.78
N TRP A 69 13.54 -9.69 19.27
CA TRP A 69 12.56 -10.77 19.33
C TRP A 69 12.83 -11.90 18.32
N ALA A 70 13.54 -11.63 17.21
CA ALA A 70 13.88 -12.62 16.19
C ALA A 70 14.97 -13.60 16.65
N ALA A 71 15.83 -13.18 17.60
CA ALA A 71 16.87 -14.02 18.20
C ALA A 71 16.33 -15.03 19.24
N SER A 72 15.03 -14.96 19.57
CA SER A 72 14.40 -15.77 20.62
C SER A 72 13.61 -17.00 20.14
N ARG A 73 13.74 -17.40 18.86
CA ARG A 73 12.97 -18.50 18.27
C ARG A 73 13.77 -19.75 17.91
#